data_AF-A0A7Y6IKF4-F1
#
_entry.id   AF-A0A7Y6IKF4-F1
#
_cell.length_a   1.000
_cell.length_b   1.000
_cell.length_c   1.000
_cell.angle_alpha   90.00
_cell.angle_beta   90.00
_cell.angle_gamma   90.00
#
_symmetry.space_group_name_H-M   'P 1'
#
loop_
_entity.id
_entity.type
_entity.pdbx_description
1 polymer ?
#
loop_
_entity_poly.entity_id
_entity_poly.type
_entity_poly.pdbx_seq_one_letter_code
_entity_poly.pdbx_strand_id
1 'polypeptide(L)' 'MRFVDEYRDAGRARALAADIAARCEPGRRYTFMEVCGGHTHTIYKHGLEDQLPREVVLVHGPRCPVCVIPMG' A
#
# COMPACT_ATOMS: atom_id res chain seq x y z
N MET A 1 -22.22 -0.05 4.89
CA MET A 1 -21.19 0.93 4.51
C MET A 1 -21.11 0.92 2.99
N ARG A 2 -21.24 2.07 2.32
CA ARG A 2 -21.35 2.14 0.85
C ARG A 2 -20.03 1.65 0.22
N PHE A 3 -20.12 0.82 -0.82
CA PHE A 3 -19.00 0.28 -1.62
C PHE A 3 -18.08 -0.77 -0.98
N VAL A 4 -18.42 -1.31 0.20
CA VAL A 4 -17.57 -2.35 0.82
C VAL A 4 -17.49 -3.60 -0.06
N ASP A 5 -18.61 -4.11 -0.54
CA ASP A 5 -18.63 -5.34 -1.35
C ASP A 5 -18.01 -5.14 -2.73
N GLU A 6 -17.96 -3.90 -3.22
CA GLU A 6 -17.37 -3.58 -4.52
C GLU A 6 -15.84 -3.51 -4.47
N TYR A 7 -15.27 -2.86 -3.46
CA TYR A 7 -13.82 -2.63 -3.38
C TYR A 7 -13.10 -3.63 -2.47
N ARG A 8 -13.79 -4.30 -1.56
CA ARG A 8 -13.19 -5.25 -0.62
C ARG A 8 -13.31 -6.68 -1.12
N ASP A 9 -12.73 -6.93 -2.29
CA ASP A 9 -12.74 -8.24 -2.94
C ASP A 9 -11.32 -8.80 -3.12
N ALA A 10 -11.09 -10.02 -2.65
CA ALA A 10 -9.77 -10.67 -2.71
C ALA A 10 -9.39 -11.11 -4.13
N GLY A 11 -10.37 -11.40 -5.00
CA GLY A 11 -10.14 -11.74 -6.40
C GLY A 11 -9.58 -10.54 -7.16
N ARG A 12 -10.24 -9.38 -7.04
CA ARG A 12 -9.80 -8.10 -7.61
C ARG A 12 -8.43 -7.67 -7.10
N ALA A 13 -8.18 -7.83 -5.80
CA ALA A 13 -6.88 -7.50 -5.22
C ALA A 13 -5.74 -8.34 -5.81
N ARG A 14 -5.93 -9.66 -5.95
CA ARG A 14 -4.94 -10.55 -6.56
C ARG A 14 -4.74 -10.27 -8.05
N ALA A 15 -5.82 -10.02 -8.78
CA ALA A 15 -5.74 -9.63 -10.18
C ALA A 15 -4.93 -8.34 -10.35
N LEU A 16 -5.18 -7.33 -9.50
CA LEU A 16 -4.43 -6.07 -9.52
C LEU A 16 -2.94 -6.26 -9.18
N ALA A 17 -2.62 -7.12 -8.21
CA ALA A 17 -1.22 -7.42 -7.87
C ALA A 17 -0.47 -8.09 -9.04
N ALA A 18 -1.10 -9.04 -9.72
CA ALA A 18 -0.53 -9.67 -10.92
C ALA A 18 -0.32 -8.63 -12.05
N ASP A 19 -1.28 -7.74 -12.22
CA ASP A 19 -1.23 -6.63 -13.16
C ASP A 19 -0.09 -5.63 -12.87
N ILE A 20 0.17 -5.36 -11.59
CA ILE A 20 1.32 -4.54 -11.16
C ILE A 20 2.62 -5.27 -11.51
N ALA A 21 2.73 -6.55 -11.16
CA ALA A 21 3.92 -7.35 -11.45
C ALA A 21 4.25 -7.42 -12.95
N ALA A 22 3.24 -7.55 -13.81
CA ALA A 22 3.43 -7.57 -15.26
C ALA A 22 3.95 -6.24 -15.85
N ARG A 23 3.79 -5.13 -15.12
CA ARG A 23 4.22 -3.78 -15.55
C ARG A 23 5.58 -3.38 -14.97
N CYS A 24 6.13 -4.16 -14.02
CA CYS A 24 7.44 -3.88 -13.47
C CYS A 24 8.55 -4.19 -14.49
N GLU A 25 9.42 -3.21 -14.72
CA GLU A 25 10.58 -3.38 -15.58
C GLU A 25 11.69 -4.15 -14.85
N PRO A 26 12.33 -5.17 -15.48
CA PRO A 26 13.44 -5.88 -14.88
C PRO A 26 14.58 -4.95 -14.46
N GLY A 27 15.02 -5.06 -13.21
CA GLY A 27 16.12 -4.25 -12.66
C GLY A 27 15.72 -2.85 -12.20
N ARG A 28 14.46 -2.43 -12.39
CA ARG A 28 13.95 -1.15 -11.87
C ARG A 28 13.29 -1.35 -10.50
N ARG A 29 13.65 -0.49 -9.54
CA ARG A 29 13.02 -0.45 -8.21
C ARG A 29 12.03 0.71 -8.14
N TYR A 30 10.83 0.46 -7.63
CA TYR A 30 9.76 1.44 -7.48
C TYR A 30 9.50 1.69 -6.00
N THR A 31 9.64 2.93 -5.56
CA THR A 31 9.43 3.29 -4.15
C THR A 31 8.21 4.20 -4.05
N PHE A 32 7.20 3.77 -3.29
CA PHE A 32 5.97 4.52 -3.07
C PHE A 32 5.85 4.91 -1.61
N MET A 33 5.72 6.21 -1.32
CA MET A 33 5.52 6.69 0.04
C MET A 33 4.04 6.96 0.31
N GLU A 34 3.53 6.42 1.41
CA GLU A 34 2.22 6.79 1.96
C GLU A 34 2.37 7.69 3.19
N VAL A 35 1.40 8.57 3.40
CA VAL A 35 1.39 9.57 4.48
C VAL A 35 0.07 9.58 5.25
N CYS A 36 -0.67 8.47 5.20
CA CYS A 36 -1.99 8.35 5.81
C CYS A 36 -2.03 7.12 6.71
N GLY A 37 -2.25 7.31 8.01
CA GLY A 37 -2.32 6.20 8.96
C GLY A 37 -3.37 5.14 8.60
N GLY A 38 -4.46 5.53 7.92
CA GLY A 38 -5.46 4.60 7.40
C GLY A 38 -4.92 3.66 6.32
N HIS A 39 -4.03 4.14 5.45
CA HIS A 39 -3.34 3.31 4.47
C HIS A 39 -2.35 2.37 5.16
N THR A 40 -1.52 2.86 6.08
CA THR A 40 -0.62 2.01 6.88
C THR A 40 -1.38 0.86 7.52
N HIS A 41 -2.49 1.18 8.19
CA HIS A 41 -3.31 0.19 8.87
C HIS A 41 -3.86 -0.84 7.88
N THR A 42 -4.35 -0.40 6.72
CA THR A 42 -4.87 -1.29 5.68
C THR A 42 -3.78 -2.19 5.09
N ILE A 43 -2.60 -1.63 4.79
CA ILE A 43 -1.44 -2.33 4.24
C ILE A 43 -1.03 -3.47 5.18
N TYR A 44 -0.82 -3.17 6.47
CA TYR A 44 -0.43 -4.20 7.43
C TYR A 44 -1.54 -5.21 7.72
N LYS A 45 -2.78 -4.73 7.91
CA LYS A 45 -3.92 -5.61 8.20
C LYS A 45 -4.15 -6.66 7.13
N HIS A 46 -3.86 -6.33 5.88
CA HIS A 46 -4.09 -7.21 4.73
C HIS A 46 -2.80 -7.78 4.12
N GLY A 47 -1.63 -7.52 4.71
CA GLY A 47 -0.35 -8.02 4.20
C GLY A 47 -0.09 -7.61 2.76
N LEU A 48 -0.44 -6.38 2.37
CA LEU A 48 -0.37 -5.96 0.97
C LEU A 48 1.06 -5.93 0.42
N GLU A 49 2.06 -5.68 1.28
CA GLU A 49 3.47 -5.72 0.90
C GLU A 49 3.88 -7.12 0.41
N ASP A 50 3.35 -8.18 1.02
CA ASP A 50 3.65 -9.57 0.64
C ASP A 50 3.01 -9.97 -0.71
N GLN A 51 2.01 -9.22 -1.17
CA GLN A 51 1.33 -9.45 -2.44
C GLN A 51 1.98 -8.70 -3.61
N LEU A 52 2.85 -7.74 -3.32
CA LEU A 52 3.52 -6.93 -4.34
C LEU A 52 4.82 -7.60 -4.82
N PRO A 53 5.24 -7.35 -6.07
CA PRO A 53 6.53 -7.83 -6.55
C PRO A 53 7.67 -7.14 -5.79
N ARG A 54 8.81 -7.83 -5.63
CA ARG A 54 9.94 -7.40 -4.79
C ARG A 54 10.54 -6.05 -5.20
N GLU A 55 10.32 -5.66 -6.45
CA GLU A 55 10.73 -4.42 -7.07
C GLU A 55 9.96 -3.21 -6.50
N VAL A 56 8.73 -3.38 -6.02
CA VAL A 56 7.97 -2.29 -5.40
C VAL A 56 8.09 -2.33 -3.88
N VAL A 57 8.47 -1.18 -3.33
CA VAL A 57 8.69 -0.97 -1.90
C VAL A 57 7.74 0.11 -1.44
N LEU A 58 6.97 -0.21 -0.40
CA LEU A 58 6.14 0.78 0.28
C LEU A 58 6.96 1.41 1.40
N VAL A 59 7.00 2.73 1.43
CA VAL A 59 7.63 3.51 2.48
C VAL A 59 6.53 4.21 3.25
N HIS A 60 6.60 4.09 4.57
CA HIS A 60 5.61 4.69 5.44
C HIS A 60 6.16 6.02 5.97
N GLY A 61 5.64 7.14 5.44
CA GLY A 61 6.06 8.50 5.77
C GLY A 61 5.58 8.98 7.15
N PRO A 62 5.45 10.30 7.40
CA PRO A 62 4.82 10.84 8.60
C PRO A 62 3.28 10.82 8.47
N ARG A 63 2.62 9.92 9.21
CA ARG A 63 1.23 9.47 8.89
C ARG A 63 0.20 9.83 9.94
N CYS A 64 0.68 10.45 11.01
CA CYS A 64 -0.06 10.74 12.22
C CYS A 64 0.18 12.21 12.54
N PRO A 65 -0.83 13.10 12.38
CA PRO A 65 -0.65 14.53 12.60
C PRO A 65 -0.23 14.84 14.04
N VAL A 66 -0.69 14.04 15.01
CA VAL A 66 -0.29 14.14 16.42
C VAL A 66 1.18 13.79 16.63
N CYS A 67 1.70 12.83 15.87
CA CYS A 67 3.04 12.30 16.02
C CYS A 67 4.12 13.24 15.46
N VAL A 68 3.73 14.28 14.71
CA VAL A 68 4.64 15.28 14.11
C VAL A 68 4.48 16.66 14.73
N ILE A 69 3.73 16.80 15.83
CA ILE A 69 3.61 18.07 16.54
C ILE A 69 5.00 18.44 17.10
N PRO A 70 5.54 19.64 16.78
CA PRO A 70 6.81 20.09 17.34
C PRO A 70 6.74 20.16 18.87
N MET A 71 7.80 19.72 19.55
CA MET A 71 7.93 19.96 20.99
C MET A 71 8.50 21.37 21.19
N GLY A 72 7.63 22.29 21.59
CA GLY A 72 7.97 23.61 22.12
C GLY A 72 7.92 23.61 23.64
#